data_AF-A0AAN1WGV3-F1
#
_entry.id   AF-A0AAN1WGV3-F1
#
_cell.length_a   1.000
_cell.length_b   1.000
_cell.length_c   1.000
_cell.angle_alpha   90.00
_cell.angle_beta   90.00
_cell.angle_gamma   90.00
#
_symmetry.space_group_name_H-M   'P 1'
#
loop_
_entity.id
_entity.type
_entity.pdbx_description
1 polymer ?
#
loop_
_entity_poly.entity_id
_entity_poly.type
_entity_poly.pdbx_seq_one_letter_code
_entity_poly.pdbx_strand_id
1 'polypeptide(L)'
;MNDNINYKNNPLHGLGLKDLLTEIVDYYGFNILDAYLNINCFKTNPSIESSVKFLKKTDWAREKVEAFYLYQYKSLPRASAEQFELPPRDRIVPDGQTPGEPAELSLEDAERLREKKAKKAAEFKAGNGRKPSGPRNNGPRNRAPDRSRSKPAATNSADPWANWKSKNEE
;
A
#
# COMPACT_ATOMS: atom_id res chain seq x y z
N MET A 1 9.09 12.76 28.14
CA MET A 1 10.06 13.29 27.16
C MET A 1 9.30 13.52 25.88
N ASN A 2 9.42 14.70 25.25
CA ASN A 2 8.88 14.88 23.91
C ASN A 2 9.84 14.16 22.97
N ASP A 3 9.50 12.94 22.57
CA ASP A 3 10.23 12.23 21.53
C ASP A 3 10.12 13.08 20.27
N ASN A 4 11.19 13.82 19.97
CA ASN A 4 11.26 14.69 18.80
C ASN A 4 11.30 13.78 17.59
N ILE A 5 10.13 13.47 17.03
CA ILE A 5 10.00 12.54 15.90
C ILE A 5 10.75 13.17 14.72
N ASN A 6 11.93 12.61 14.42
CA ASN A 6 12.80 13.12 13.38
C ASN A 6 12.35 12.58 12.01
N TYR A 7 11.48 13.31 11.34
CA TYR A 7 11.05 12.99 9.97
C TYR A 7 12.10 13.35 8.89
N LYS A 8 13.23 14.00 9.26
CA LYS A 8 14.20 14.53 8.30
C LYS A 8 14.93 13.46 7.49
N ASN A 9 14.99 12.23 8.00
CA ASN A 9 15.72 11.16 7.32
C ASN A 9 14.89 10.45 6.23
N ASN A 10 13.62 10.82 6.03
CA ASN A 10 12.82 10.26 4.95
C ASN A 10 13.26 10.85 3.60
N PRO A 11 13.70 10.03 2.60
CA PRO A 11 14.12 10.53 1.28
C PRO A 11 13.03 11.27 0.49
N LEU A 12 11.76 11.15 0.90
CA LEU A 12 10.64 11.88 0.31
C LEU A 12 10.49 13.30 0.85
N HIS A 13 11.16 13.64 1.96
CA HIS A 13 11.06 14.96 2.56
C HIS A 13 11.79 16.00 1.70
N GLY A 14 11.04 16.94 1.12
CA GLY A 14 11.58 17.95 0.20
C GLY A 14 11.68 17.51 -1.26
N LEU A 15 11.39 16.24 -1.59
CA LEU A 15 11.40 15.74 -2.96
C LEU A 15 10.05 16.01 -3.66
N GLY A 16 10.10 16.69 -4.81
CA GLY A 16 8.93 16.96 -5.63
C GLY A 16 8.38 15.69 -6.28
N LEU A 17 7.05 15.60 -6.44
CA LEU A 17 6.40 14.46 -7.10
C LEU A 17 6.86 14.29 -8.56
N LYS A 18 7.16 15.42 -9.23
CA LYS A 18 7.68 15.41 -10.60
C LYS A 18 9.08 14.81 -10.66
N ASP A 19 9.96 15.22 -9.76
CA ASP A 19 11.35 14.78 -9.73
C ASP A 19 11.43 13.30 -9.35
N LEU A 20 10.68 12.90 -8.31
CA LEU A 20 10.52 11.50 -7.92
C LEU A 20 10.06 10.63 -9.09
N LEU A 21 9.02 11.05 -9.82
CA LEU A 21 8.53 10.27 -10.95
C LEU A 21 9.55 10.21 -12.08
N THR A 22 10.28 11.30 -12.32
CA THR A 22 11.31 11.38 -13.36
C THR A 22 12.44 10.39 -13.06
N GLU A 23 12.96 10.33 -11.83
CA GLU A 23 13.99 9.37 -11.44
C GLU A 23 13.56 7.92 -11.65
N ILE A 24 12.33 7.58 -11.23
CA ILE A 24 11.83 6.21 -11.36
C ILE A 24 11.63 5.83 -12.83
N VAL A 25 11.06 6.74 -13.63
CA VAL A 25 10.81 6.50 -15.06
C VAL A 25 12.11 6.43 -15.84
N ASP A 26 13.13 7.21 -15.48
CA ASP A 26 14.45 7.16 -16.12
C ASP A 26 15.11 5.80 -15.92
N TYR A 27 14.99 5.22 -14.72
CA TYR A 27 15.59 3.93 -14.40
C TYR A 27 14.77 2.71 -14.91
N TYR A 28 13.45 2.71 -14.70
CA TYR A 28 12.59 1.54 -14.99
C TYR A 28 11.74 1.67 -16.26
N GLY A 29 11.45 2.89 -16.69
CA GLY A 29 10.48 3.17 -17.75
C GLY A 29 9.02 2.90 -17.34
N PHE A 30 8.10 3.38 -18.19
CA PHE A 30 6.66 3.28 -17.93
C PHE A 30 6.12 1.84 -17.99
N ASN A 31 6.72 0.97 -18.82
CA ASN A 31 6.25 -0.40 -19.01
C ASN A 31 6.38 -1.22 -17.71
N ILE A 32 7.53 -1.12 -17.03
CA ILE A 32 7.75 -1.79 -15.74
C ILE A 32 6.81 -1.20 -14.69
N LEU A 33 6.64 0.12 -14.66
CA LEU A 33 5.76 0.76 -13.68
C LEU A 33 4.30 0.33 -13.84
N ASP A 34 3.77 0.24 -15.06
CA ASP A 34 2.44 -0.34 -15.28
C ASP A 34 2.40 -1.82 -14.83
N ALA A 35 3.41 -2.60 -15.19
CA ALA A 35 3.48 -4.03 -14.87
C ALA A 35 3.36 -4.28 -13.35
N TYR A 36 4.12 -3.54 -12.55
CA TYR A 36 4.20 -3.69 -11.09
C TYR A 36 3.12 -2.92 -10.32
N LEU A 37 2.85 -1.67 -10.69
CA LEU A 37 1.92 -0.81 -9.96
C LEU A 37 0.48 -0.97 -10.43
N ASN A 38 0.26 -1.39 -11.67
CA ASN A 38 -1.07 -1.52 -12.30
C ASN A 38 -1.89 -0.23 -12.14
N ILE A 39 -1.31 0.90 -12.55
CA ILE A 39 -1.93 2.23 -12.52
C ILE A 39 -2.16 2.68 -13.96
N ASN A 40 -3.42 2.94 -14.32
CA ASN A 40 -3.80 3.26 -15.71
C ASN A 40 -3.07 4.47 -16.32
N CYS A 41 -2.59 5.43 -15.51
CA CYS A 41 -1.89 6.60 -16.05
C CYS A 41 -0.57 6.23 -16.73
N PHE A 42 0.05 5.11 -16.38
CA PHE A 42 1.27 4.61 -17.04
C PHE A 42 0.98 3.78 -18.30
N LYS A 43 -0.28 3.34 -18.48
CA LYS A 43 -0.71 2.53 -19.63
C LYS A 43 -1.30 3.37 -20.76
N THR A 44 -2.24 4.27 -20.45
CA THR A 44 -3.13 4.84 -21.48
C THR A 44 -2.58 6.11 -22.14
N ASN A 45 -1.58 6.79 -21.56
CA ASN A 45 -0.85 7.93 -22.16
C ASN A 45 0.39 8.24 -21.31
N PRO A 46 1.46 7.42 -21.41
CA PRO A 46 2.63 7.54 -20.54
C PRO A 46 3.37 8.86 -20.81
N SER A 47 3.24 9.81 -19.90
CA SER A 47 4.00 11.07 -19.90
C SER A 47 4.16 11.57 -18.47
N ILE A 48 5.30 12.17 -18.15
CA ILE A 48 5.57 12.71 -16.81
C ILE A 48 4.50 13.74 -16.43
N GLU A 49 4.08 14.61 -17.33
CA GLU A 49 3.11 15.66 -17.02
C GLU A 49 1.70 15.10 -16.78
N SER A 50 1.26 14.14 -17.60
CA SER A 50 -0.06 13.51 -17.46
C SER A 50 -0.12 12.69 -16.17
N SER A 51 0.93 11.92 -15.88
CA SER A 51 1.06 11.14 -14.65
C SER A 51 1.11 12.03 -13.41
N VAL A 52 1.87 13.13 -13.40
CA VAL A 52 1.89 14.06 -12.25
C VAL A 52 0.52 14.68 -12.01
N LYS A 53 -0.18 15.12 -13.08
CA LYS A 53 -1.55 15.65 -12.96
C LYS A 53 -2.51 14.61 -12.38
N PHE A 54 -2.38 13.35 -12.77
CA PHE A 54 -3.18 12.24 -12.25
C PHE A 54 -2.85 11.96 -10.78
N LEU A 55 -1.58 11.78 -10.43
CA LEU A 55 -1.13 11.46 -9.07
C LEU A 55 -1.46 12.58 -8.06
N LYS A 56 -1.52 13.84 -8.50
CA LYS A 56 -2.02 14.95 -7.67
C LYS A 56 -3.50 14.84 -7.29
N LYS A 57 -4.31 14.20 -8.12
CA LYS A 57 -5.77 14.02 -7.90
C LYS A 57 -6.11 12.69 -7.24
N THR A 58 -5.17 11.77 -7.15
CA THR A 58 -5.42 10.38 -6.79
C THR A 58 -4.41 9.95 -5.73
N ASP A 59 -4.71 10.29 -4.47
CA ASP A 59 -3.78 10.17 -3.36
C ASP A 59 -3.28 8.73 -3.16
N TRP A 60 -4.14 7.72 -3.22
CA TRP A 60 -3.70 6.32 -3.10
C TRP A 60 -2.69 5.91 -4.17
N ALA A 61 -2.82 6.47 -5.39
CA ALA A 61 -1.90 6.17 -6.47
C ALA A 61 -0.56 6.87 -6.23
N ARG A 62 -0.59 8.11 -5.72
CA ARG A 62 0.61 8.84 -5.28
C ARG A 62 1.34 8.08 -4.18
N GLU A 63 0.64 7.68 -3.13
CA GLU A 63 1.23 6.91 -2.02
C GLU A 63 1.80 5.57 -2.50
N LYS A 64 1.16 4.91 -3.47
CA LYS A 64 1.68 3.67 -4.05
C LYS A 64 3.00 3.89 -4.80
N VAL A 65 3.11 4.98 -5.55
CA VAL A 65 4.34 5.37 -6.27
C VAL A 65 5.45 5.77 -5.28
N GLU A 66 5.10 6.52 -4.23
CA GLU A 66 6.05 6.91 -3.18
C GLU A 66 6.57 5.70 -2.38
N ALA A 67 5.68 4.74 -2.05
CA ALA A 67 6.09 3.50 -1.41
C ALA A 67 7.01 2.67 -2.32
N PHE A 68 6.72 2.63 -3.63
CA PHE A 68 7.59 1.98 -4.60
C PHE A 68 8.96 2.65 -4.67
N TYR A 69 9.02 3.98 -4.63
CA TYR A 69 10.28 4.72 -4.57
C TYR A 69 11.13 4.33 -3.37
N LEU A 70 10.54 4.28 -2.17
CA LEU A 70 11.27 3.95 -0.94
C LEU A 70 11.83 2.52 -0.95
N TYR A 71 11.02 1.54 -1.35
CA TYR A 71 11.37 0.13 -1.16
C TYR A 71 12.01 -0.52 -2.38
N GLN A 72 11.64 -0.11 -3.60
CA GLN A 72 12.21 -0.68 -4.83
C GLN A 72 13.31 0.17 -5.41
N TYR A 73 13.19 1.49 -5.37
CA TYR A 73 14.23 2.36 -5.95
C TYR A 73 15.33 2.71 -4.94
N LYS A 74 14.98 3.01 -3.69
CA LYS A 74 15.95 3.28 -2.60
C LYS A 74 16.30 2.03 -1.78
N SER A 75 15.69 0.88 -2.07
CA SER A 75 15.94 -0.40 -1.40
C SER A 75 15.97 -0.34 0.13
N LEU A 76 15.12 0.52 0.71
CA LEU A 76 15.04 0.67 2.15
C LEU A 76 14.42 -0.59 2.80
N PRO A 77 14.82 -0.92 4.04
CA PRO A 77 14.21 -2.02 4.75
C PRO A 77 12.72 -1.74 4.98
N ARG A 78 11.95 -2.83 5.00
CA ARG A 78 10.51 -2.78 5.23
C ARG A 78 10.21 -2.16 6.60
N ALA A 79 9.38 -1.10 6.62
CA ALA A 79 8.95 -0.44 7.86
C ALA A 79 8.18 -1.38 8.81
N SER A 80 8.05 -0.97 10.09
CA SER A 80 7.21 -1.70 11.06
C SER A 80 5.73 -1.65 10.68
N ALA A 81 4.93 -2.59 11.18
CA ALA A 81 3.50 -2.66 10.86
C ALA A 81 2.76 -1.35 11.19
N GLU A 82 3.07 -0.75 12.34
CA GLU A 82 2.51 0.54 12.78
C GLU A 82 2.85 1.69 11.82
N GLN A 83 4.10 1.74 11.33
CA GLN A 83 4.54 2.76 10.39
C GLN A 83 3.94 2.54 8.98
N PHE A 84 3.55 1.31 8.63
CA PHE A 84 2.89 1.03 7.36
C PHE A 84 1.46 1.55 7.27
N GLU A 85 0.80 1.79 8.41
CA GLU A 85 -0.52 2.42 8.46
C GLU A 85 -0.45 3.92 8.09
N LEU A 86 0.72 4.52 8.23
CA LEU A 86 0.96 5.92 7.87
C LEU A 86 1.29 6.08 6.37
N PRO A 87 0.93 7.23 5.78
CA PRO A 87 1.35 7.61 4.43
C PRO A 87 2.88 7.54 4.29
N PRO A 88 3.42 7.18 3.12
CA PRO A 88 4.87 7.02 2.92
C PRO A 88 5.71 8.23 3.33
N ARG A 89 5.19 9.46 3.15
CA ARG A 89 5.89 10.71 3.53
C ARG A 89 5.96 10.92 5.05
N ASP A 90 5.03 10.34 5.81
CA ASP A 90 4.93 10.48 7.26
C ASP A 90 5.63 9.33 8.00
N ARG A 91 6.24 8.39 7.27
CA ARG A 91 7.00 7.28 7.86
C ARG A 91 8.33 7.74 8.41
N ILE A 92 8.68 7.22 9.58
CA ILE A 92 9.97 7.47 10.22
C ILE A 92 10.99 6.46 9.68
N VAL A 93 12.10 6.96 9.14
CA VAL A 93 13.25 6.16 8.70
C VAL A 93 14.37 6.31 9.75
N PRO A 94 14.79 5.25 10.44
CA PRO A 94 15.86 5.33 11.44
C PRO A 94 17.17 5.90 10.88
N ASP A 95 17.86 6.74 11.66
CA ASP A 95 19.03 7.55 11.23
C ASP A 95 20.22 6.73 10.70
N GLY A 96 20.28 5.42 10.95
CA GLY A 96 21.35 4.54 10.46
C GLY A 96 21.07 3.88 9.10
N GLN A 97 19.91 4.12 8.48
CA GLN A 97 19.55 3.49 7.21
C GLN A 97 19.92 4.39 6.04
N THR A 98 20.74 3.88 5.13
CA THR A 98 21.09 4.55 3.88
C THR A 98 20.35 3.90 2.70
N PRO A 99 19.87 4.68 1.72
CA PRO A 99 19.38 4.12 0.47
C PRO A 99 20.40 3.21 -0.21
N GLY A 100 19.94 2.06 -0.69
CA GLY A 100 20.73 1.13 -1.49
C GLY A 100 20.55 1.34 -3.00
N GLU A 101 21.08 0.39 -3.77
CA GLU A 101 20.90 0.35 -5.23
C GLU A 101 19.45 -0.01 -5.60
N PRO A 102 18.91 0.53 -6.70
CA PRO A 102 17.57 0.18 -7.14
C PRO A 102 17.42 -1.30 -7.46
N ALA A 103 16.31 -1.90 -7.04
CA ALA A 103 15.98 -3.29 -7.28
C ALA A 103 15.91 -3.61 -8.79
N GLU A 104 16.44 -4.75 -9.20
CA GLU A 104 16.28 -5.22 -10.56
C GLU A 104 14.84 -5.75 -10.75
N LEU A 105 14.05 -5.07 -11.57
CA LEU A 105 12.66 -5.42 -11.85
C LEU A 105 12.54 -5.94 -13.28
N SER A 106 12.12 -7.20 -13.45
CA SER A 106 11.89 -7.83 -14.75
C SER A 106 10.40 -7.82 -15.12
N LEU A 107 10.10 -7.65 -16.41
CA LEU A 107 8.72 -7.78 -16.91
C LEU A 107 8.18 -9.20 -16.73
N GLU A 108 9.04 -10.22 -16.85
CA GLU A 108 8.67 -11.61 -16.64
C GLU A 108 8.22 -11.86 -15.20
N ASP A 109 8.89 -11.22 -14.24
CA ASP A 109 8.54 -11.31 -12.82
C ASP A 109 7.17 -10.69 -12.53
N ALA A 110 6.89 -9.55 -13.17
CA ALA A 110 5.59 -8.91 -13.07
C ALA A 110 4.47 -9.79 -13.66
N GLU A 111 4.70 -10.46 -14.78
CA GLU A 111 3.75 -11.39 -15.40
C GLU A 111 3.48 -12.58 -14.49
N ARG A 112 4.52 -13.24 -13.96
CA ARG A 112 4.38 -14.33 -12.98
C ARG A 112 3.57 -13.91 -11.75
N LEU A 113 3.80 -12.70 -11.25
CA LEU A 113 3.03 -12.16 -10.13
C LEU A 113 1.57 -11.89 -10.50
N ARG A 114 1.29 -11.39 -11.71
CA ARG A 114 -0.07 -11.17 -12.23
C ARG A 114 -0.81 -12.49 -12.41
N GLU A 115 -0.17 -13.50 -13.02
CA GLU A 115 -0.73 -14.85 -13.17
C GLU A 115 -1.03 -15.51 -11.83
N LYS A 116 -0.09 -15.42 -10.88
CA LYS A 116 -0.28 -15.96 -9.52
C LYS A 116 -1.46 -15.29 -8.82
N LYS A 117 -1.61 -13.97 -8.94
CA LYS A 117 -2.77 -13.22 -8.41
C LYS A 117 -4.06 -13.63 -9.12
N ALA A 118 -4.05 -13.79 -10.44
CA ALA A 118 -5.21 -14.21 -11.22
C ALA A 118 -5.65 -15.63 -10.89
N LYS A 119 -4.72 -16.58 -10.77
CA LYS A 119 -4.98 -17.96 -10.35
C LYS A 119 -5.60 -18.02 -8.96
N LYS A 120 -5.01 -17.33 -7.98
CA LYS A 120 -5.55 -17.26 -6.61
C LYS A 120 -6.95 -16.63 -6.59
N ALA A 121 -7.19 -15.60 -7.40
CA ALA A 121 -8.52 -15.00 -7.54
C ALA A 121 -9.53 -15.96 -8.19
N ALA A 122 -9.12 -16.71 -9.21
CA ALA A 122 -9.95 -17.72 -9.88
C ALA A 122 -10.29 -18.88 -8.94
N GLU A 123 -9.32 -19.37 -8.18
CA GLU A 123 -9.51 -20.40 -7.13
C GLU A 123 -10.53 -19.92 -6.07
N PHE A 124 -10.39 -18.68 -5.59
CA PHE A 124 -11.33 -18.09 -4.64
C PHE A 124 -12.75 -17.98 -5.22
N LYS A 125 -12.89 -17.61 -6.50
CA LYS A 125 -14.20 -17.55 -7.18
C LYS A 125 -14.80 -18.94 -7.39
N ALA A 126 -14.00 -19.91 -7.80
CA ALA A 126 -14.43 -21.29 -8.02
C ALA A 126 -14.87 -21.98 -6.71
N GLY A 127 -14.29 -21.59 -5.57
CA GLY A 127 -14.63 -22.10 -4.23
C GLY A 127 -15.95 -21.59 -3.62
N ASN A 128 -16.74 -20.79 -4.35
CA ASN A 128 -18.06 -20.28 -3.95
C ASN A 128 -18.09 -19.66 -2.54
N GLY A 129 -17.40 -18.54 -2.30
CA GLY A 129 -17.68 -17.61 -1.20
C GLY A 129 -17.66 -18.17 0.24
N ARG A 130 -17.19 -19.39 0.48
CA ARG A 130 -17.09 -19.95 1.83
C ARG A 130 -15.91 -19.32 2.54
N LYS A 131 -16.16 -18.23 3.29
CA LYS A 131 -15.34 -17.94 4.46
C LYS A 131 -15.28 -19.26 5.26
N PRO A 132 -14.11 -19.76 5.68
CA PRO A 132 -14.09 -20.87 6.61
C PRO A 132 -14.84 -20.41 7.85
N SER A 133 -16.03 -20.96 8.07
CA SER A 133 -16.75 -20.77 9.32
C SER A 133 -15.85 -21.37 10.38
N GLY A 134 -15.18 -20.53 11.17
CA GLY A 134 -14.59 -20.97 12.43
C GLY A 134 -15.65 -21.73 13.23
N PRO A 135 -15.25 -22.71 14.06
CA PRO A 135 -16.19 -23.56 14.78
C PRO A 135 -17.20 -22.67 15.52
N ARG A 136 -18.49 -22.79 15.16
CA ARG A 136 -19.59 -22.17 15.91
C ARG A 136 -19.61 -22.85 17.28
N ASN A 137 -19.00 -22.23 18.27
CA ASN A 137 -19.12 -22.64 19.66
C ASN A 137 -20.58 -22.42 20.08
N ASN A 138 -21.41 -23.46 19.94
CA ASN A 138 -22.80 -23.45 20.37
C ASN A 138 -22.86 -23.79 21.86
N GLY A 139 -22.26 -22.93 22.68
CA GLY A 139 -22.42 -22.98 24.13
C GLY A 139 -23.82 -22.47 24.52
N PRO A 140 -24.48 -23.05 25.53
CA PRO A 140 -25.82 -22.64 25.94
C PRO A 140 -25.82 -21.17 26.38
N ARG A 141 -26.66 -20.36 25.73
CA ARG A 141 -26.86 -18.94 26.04
C ARG A 141 -27.66 -18.81 27.33
N ASN A 142 -26.99 -18.71 28.47
CA ASN A 142 -27.59 -18.13 29.68
C ASN A 142 -27.71 -16.62 29.48
N ARG A 143 -28.93 -16.17 29.17
CA ARG A 143 -29.28 -14.76 28.99
C ARG A 143 -29.67 -14.17 30.35
N ALA A 144 -28.71 -13.54 31.04
CA ALA A 144 -29.03 -12.55 32.07
C ALA A 144 -29.10 -11.16 31.41
N PRO A 145 -30.11 -10.32 31.70
CA PRO A 145 -30.15 -8.97 31.18
C PRO A 145 -29.39 -8.05 32.14
N ASP A 146 -28.12 -7.76 31.85
CA ASP A 146 -27.41 -6.70 32.56
C ASP A 146 -27.36 -5.41 31.74
N ARG A 147 -27.83 -4.34 32.39
CA ARG A 147 -27.89 -2.98 31.90
C ARG A 147 -26.56 -2.32 32.21
N SER A 148 -25.73 -2.05 31.21
CA SER A 148 -25.01 -0.78 31.04
C SER A 148 -23.92 -0.89 29.97
N ARG A 149 -23.66 0.28 29.37
CA ARG A 149 -22.37 0.69 28.78
C ARG A 149 -22.13 0.40 27.29
N SER A 150 -22.28 1.51 26.54
CA SER A 150 -21.64 1.98 25.32
C SER A 150 -20.60 1.10 24.59
N LYS A 151 -20.82 0.98 23.26
CA LYS A 151 -20.00 0.56 22.09
C LYS A 151 -18.45 0.69 22.20
N PRO A 152 -17.62 0.05 21.32
CA PRO A 152 -17.92 -0.35 19.93
C PRO A 152 -17.45 -1.74 19.46
N ALA A 153 -17.97 -2.15 18.29
CA ALA A 153 -17.64 -3.39 17.60
C ALA A 153 -16.43 -3.20 16.68
N ALA A 154 -15.39 -4.01 16.89
CA ALA A 154 -14.24 -4.14 16.00
C ALA A 154 -14.62 -4.95 14.75
N THR A 155 -14.41 -4.38 13.56
CA THR A 155 -14.55 -5.06 12.28
C THR A 155 -13.20 -5.63 11.85
N ASN A 156 -13.07 -6.96 11.90
CA ASN A 156 -11.97 -7.68 11.28
C ASN A 156 -12.07 -7.57 9.74
N SER A 157 -11.27 -6.69 9.13
CA SER A 157 -11.11 -6.62 7.67
C SER A 157 -9.70 -7.06 7.28
N ALA A 158 -9.60 -8.24 6.67
CA ALA A 158 -8.37 -8.82 6.13
C ALA A 158 -8.01 -8.18 4.77
N ASP A 159 -7.94 -6.86 4.75
CA ASP A 159 -7.39 -6.08 3.64
C ASP A 159 -6.51 -5.00 4.28
N PRO A 160 -5.18 -5.04 4.09
CA PRO A 160 -4.26 -4.05 4.67
C PRO A 160 -4.51 -2.64 4.13
N TRP A 161 -5.47 -2.49 3.21
CA TRP A 161 -5.93 -1.22 2.65
C TRP A 161 -7.40 -0.91 2.97
N ALA A 162 -8.14 -1.73 3.72
CA ALA A 162 -9.58 -1.48 3.95
C ALA A 162 -9.88 -0.13 4.61
N ASN A 163 -9.01 0.36 5.50
CA ASN A 163 -9.21 1.65 6.17
C ASN A 163 -9.10 2.86 5.24
N TRP A 164 -8.48 2.74 4.06
CA TRP A 164 -8.28 3.87 3.15
C TRP A 164 -9.55 4.24 2.37
N LYS A 165 -10.46 3.28 2.13
CA LYS A 165 -11.72 3.50 1.40
C LYS A 165 -12.79 4.22 2.22
N SER A 166 -12.69 4.20 3.54
CA SER A 166 -13.75 4.71 4.43
C SER A 166 -13.66 6.21 4.71
N LYS A 167 -12.67 6.92 4.15
CA LYS A 167 -12.37 8.33 4.49
C LYS A 167 -12.80 9.37 3.45
N ASN A 168 -13.49 8.97 2.37
CA ASN A 168 -13.95 9.86 1.30
C ASN A 168 -15.48 9.83 1.13
N GLU A 169 -16.20 9.80 2.23
CA GLU A 169 -17.66 9.97 2.26
C GLU A 169 -18.01 10.94 3.40
N GLU A 170 -17.63 12.22 3.24
CA GLU A 170 -18.33 13.38 3.79
C GLU A 170 -17.97 14.65 3.01
#